data_AF-A0A7K8AWC7-F1
#
_entry.id   AF-A0A7K8AWC7-F1
#
_cell.length_a   1.000
_cell.length_b   1.000
_cell.length_c   1.000
_cell.angle_alpha   90.00
_cell.angle_beta   90.00
_cell.angle_gamma   90.00
#
_symmetry.space_group_name_H-M   'P 1'
#
loop_
_entity.id
_entity.type
_entity.pdbx_description
1 polymer ?
#
loop_
_entity_poly.entity_id
_entity_poly.type
_entity_poly.pdbx_seq_one_letter_code
_entity_poly.pdbx_strand_id
1 'polypeptide(L)'
;MAAVAALGAAPIPKIFATMEEGPIPGGINPGEAWLESHGRSLGHFVDGTWLKPPGRMSVECREATTGRTVAMVPAGDSSDLAVAVAAAVVAAEAWAGLGGLQRGQRLTRLAAALEGDRRGTMGALLALAGGRPLCRTLGADLDLGLRLLRAPAGGAQLGPPGLEGWTPLGVVAVVLGSPCSLPALLWKLGPLLAMGEWSGEDTWGPWGQLETLRTLGDPGDNC
;
A
#
# COMPACT_ATOMS: atom_id res chain seq x y z
N MET A 1 23.63 33.67 -9.49
CA MET A 1 24.21 33.14 -10.75
C MET A 1 25.50 32.32 -10.58
N ALA A 2 25.90 31.89 -9.37
CA ALA A 2 27.12 31.08 -9.18
C ALA A 2 26.86 29.58 -8.90
N ALA A 3 25.64 29.20 -8.50
CA ALA A 3 25.35 27.80 -8.09
C ALA A 3 24.86 26.88 -9.22
N VAL A 4 24.44 27.43 -10.38
CA VAL A 4 23.94 26.64 -11.52
C VAL A 4 25.06 26.22 -12.47
N ALA A 5 26.22 26.89 -12.43
CA ALA A 5 27.37 26.59 -13.28
C ALA A 5 28.18 25.34 -12.84
N ALA A 6 27.90 24.77 -11.66
CA ALA A 6 28.61 23.59 -11.14
C ALA A 6 28.06 22.25 -11.66
N LEU A 7 26.87 22.25 -12.28
CA LEU A 7 26.26 21.06 -12.88
C LEU A 7 26.44 21.11 -14.39
N GLY A 8 27.65 20.81 -14.87
CA GLY A 8 27.87 20.59 -16.29
C GLY A 8 26.98 19.45 -16.76
N ALA A 9 25.92 19.75 -17.51
CA ALA A 9 25.03 18.74 -18.05
C ALA A 9 25.86 17.76 -18.90
N ALA A 10 25.92 16.49 -18.50
CA ALA A 10 26.56 15.48 -19.30
C ALA A 10 25.88 15.45 -20.68
N PRO A 11 26.64 15.43 -21.80
CA PRO A 11 26.04 15.32 -23.11
C PRO A 11 25.21 14.04 -23.13
N ILE A 12 23.96 14.15 -23.61
CA ILE A 12 22.96 13.06 -23.66
C ILE A 12 23.55 11.68 -24.05
N PRO A 13 24.52 11.55 -24.97
CA PRO A 13 25.19 10.28 -25.26
C PRO A 13 25.90 9.60 -24.07
N LYS A 14 26.46 10.37 -23.11
CA LYS A 14 27.13 9.83 -21.91
C LYS A 14 26.14 9.28 -20.89
N ILE A 15 24.93 9.83 -20.82
CA ILE A 15 23.85 9.33 -19.96
C ILE A 15 23.40 7.96 -20.46
N PHE A 16 23.23 7.81 -21.78
CA PHE A 16 22.90 6.51 -22.38
C PHE A 16 24.03 5.48 -22.29
N ALA A 17 25.29 5.90 -22.20
CA ALA A 17 26.43 4.99 -22.03
C ALA A 17 26.61 4.50 -20.59
N THR A 18 26.31 5.34 -19.60
CA THR A 18 26.48 5.01 -18.17
C THR A 18 25.20 4.45 -17.55
N MET A 19 24.04 4.76 -18.15
CA MET A 19 22.72 4.53 -17.56
C MET A 19 22.60 5.14 -16.15
N GLU A 20 23.42 6.14 -15.84
CA GLU A 20 23.47 6.77 -14.52
C GLU A 20 22.23 7.66 -14.37
N GLU A 21 21.39 7.32 -13.40
CA GLU A 21 20.20 8.09 -13.11
C GLU A 21 20.58 9.41 -12.41
N GLY A 22 20.00 10.52 -12.88
CA GLY A 22 20.35 11.85 -12.40
C GLY A 22 20.10 12.04 -10.90
N PRO A 23 20.87 12.93 -10.24
CA PRO A 23 20.75 13.17 -8.81
C PRO A 23 19.35 13.69 -8.44
N ILE A 24 18.87 13.30 -7.25
CA ILE A 24 17.59 13.78 -6.70
C ILE A 24 17.71 15.31 -6.52
N PRO A 25 16.89 16.14 -7.19
CA PRO A 25 17.00 17.59 -7.09
C PRO A 25 16.56 18.08 -5.69
N GLY A 26 17.53 18.54 -4.88
CA GLY A 26 17.32 19.46 -3.75
C GLY A 26 16.79 18.88 -2.43
N GLY A 27 17.51 19.18 -1.34
CA GLY A 27 16.96 19.27 0.03
C GLY A 27 16.54 17.96 0.72
N ILE A 28 16.29 18.08 2.03
CA ILE A 28 15.97 17.02 3.00
C ILE A 28 15.11 15.92 2.37
N ASN A 29 15.58 14.67 2.43
CA ASN A 29 14.80 13.51 2.01
C ASN A 29 13.49 13.48 2.84
N PRO A 30 12.29 13.64 2.23
CA PRO A 30 11.04 13.73 2.96
C PRO A 30 10.74 12.47 3.77
N GLY A 31 11.28 11.32 3.35
CA GLY A 31 11.25 10.08 4.13
C GLY A 31 12.08 10.18 5.40
N GLU A 32 13.29 10.74 5.35
CA GLU A 32 14.12 10.94 6.54
C GLU A 32 13.51 11.97 7.50
N ALA A 33 12.97 13.09 6.99
CA ALA A 33 12.24 14.05 7.82
C ALA A 33 11.04 13.41 8.53
N TRP A 34 10.32 12.54 7.82
CA TRP A 34 9.20 11.80 8.40
C TRP A 34 9.68 10.86 9.51
N LEU A 35 10.77 10.13 9.29
CA LEU A 35 11.36 9.24 10.31
C LEU A 35 11.84 9.99 11.54
N GLU A 36 12.44 11.17 11.36
CA GLU A 36 12.87 12.05 12.45
C GLU A 36 11.68 12.58 13.26
N SER A 37 10.60 12.98 12.60
CA SER A 37 9.36 13.39 13.29
C SER A 37 8.73 12.27 14.13
N HIS A 38 9.04 11.00 13.83
CA HIS A 38 8.62 9.83 14.60
C HIS A 38 9.70 9.32 15.55
N GLY A 39 10.79 10.08 15.74
CA GLY A 39 11.90 9.73 16.64
C GLY A 39 12.65 8.46 16.21
N ARG A 40 12.58 8.07 14.94
CA ARG A 40 13.13 6.82 14.37
C ARG A 40 12.72 5.55 15.13
N SER A 41 11.63 5.62 15.89
CA SER A 41 11.04 4.52 16.65
C SER A 41 9.58 4.40 16.23
N LEU A 42 9.28 3.39 15.41
CA LEU A 42 7.93 3.13 14.92
C LEU A 42 7.24 2.15 15.85
N GLY A 43 5.93 2.33 16.08
CA GLY A 43 5.11 1.40 16.86
C GLY A 43 4.27 0.49 15.96
N HIS A 44 3.49 -0.41 16.56
CA HIS A 44 2.41 -1.10 15.86
C HIS A 44 1.24 -0.14 15.67
N PHE A 45 0.65 -0.09 14.48
CA PHE A 45 -0.53 0.74 14.23
C PHE A 45 -1.80 -0.08 14.46
N VAL A 46 -2.51 0.19 15.54
CA VAL A 46 -3.74 -0.52 15.94
C VAL A 46 -4.78 0.50 16.35
N ASP A 47 -6.00 0.34 15.84
CA ASP A 47 -7.16 1.20 16.13
C ASP A 47 -6.88 2.72 15.96
N GLY A 48 -6.16 3.09 14.90
CA GLY A 48 -5.83 4.49 14.63
C GLY A 48 -4.69 5.06 15.48
N THR A 49 -4.10 4.28 16.38
CA THR A 49 -3.05 4.72 17.31
C THR A 49 -1.75 3.93 17.12
N TRP A 50 -0.62 4.58 17.45
CA TRP A 50 0.69 3.94 17.47
C TRP A 50 0.96 3.34 18.85
N LEU A 51 0.93 2.02 18.95
CA LEU A 51 1.24 1.27 20.15
C LEU A 51 2.75 1.00 20.24
N LYS A 52 3.35 1.40 21.36
CA LYS A 52 4.75 1.15 21.72
C LYS A 52 4.81 0.35 23.01
N PRO A 53 4.72 -0.99 22.95
CA PRO A 53 4.79 -1.83 24.14
C PRO A 53 6.16 -1.67 24.84
N PRO A 54 6.21 -1.34 26.14
CA PRO A 54 7.47 -1.14 26.87
C PRO A 54 8.22 -2.48 27.07
N GLY A 55 9.54 -2.42 27.06
CA GLY A 55 10.40 -3.60 27.35
C GLY A 55 10.49 -4.64 26.24
N ARG A 56 9.98 -4.34 25.03
CA ARG A 56 10.10 -5.26 23.88
C ARG A 56 11.46 -5.17 23.22
N MET A 57 11.92 -6.31 22.69
CA MET A 57 13.06 -6.34 21.78
C MET A 57 12.73 -5.52 20.54
N SER A 58 13.64 -4.64 20.13
CA SER A 58 13.46 -3.82 18.94
C SER A 58 14.16 -4.47 17.75
N VAL A 59 13.46 -4.56 16.63
CA VAL A 59 13.96 -4.99 15.33
C VAL A 59 14.44 -3.77 14.55
N GLU A 60 15.64 -3.88 13.99
CA GLU A 60 16.23 -2.83 13.15
C GLU A 60 15.63 -2.85 11.75
N CYS A 61 15.06 -1.73 11.32
CA CYS A 61 14.78 -1.48 9.91
C CYS A 61 16.04 -0.93 9.26
N ARG A 62 16.70 -1.77 8.44
CA ARG A 62 17.92 -1.39 7.72
C ARG A 62 17.61 -0.90 6.33
N GLU A 63 18.35 0.11 5.89
CA GLU A 63 18.36 0.56 4.50
C GLU A 63 19.00 -0.51 3.62
N ALA A 64 18.36 -0.87 2.51
CA ALA A 64 18.84 -1.96 1.67
C ALA A 64 20.16 -1.62 0.93
N THR A 65 20.39 -0.34 0.63
CA THR A 65 21.59 0.11 -0.11
C THR A 65 22.81 0.26 0.78
N THR A 66 22.65 0.84 1.97
CA THR A 66 23.78 1.17 2.87
C THR A 66 23.91 0.20 4.04
N GLY A 67 22.88 -0.60 4.33
CA GLY A 67 22.81 -1.44 5.53
C GLY A 67 22.61 -0.64 6.83
N ARG A 68 22.55 0.69 6.78
CA ARG A 68 22.39 1.55 7.95
C ARG A 68 21.01 1.36 8.57
N THR A 69 20.95 1.36 9.90
CA THR A 69 19.68 1.37 10.64
C THR A 69 18.96 2.70 10.44
N VAL A 70 17.77 2.63 9.87
CA VAL A 70 16.91 3.77 9.54
C VAL A 70 15.92 4.05 10.67
N ALA A 71 15.33 2.99 11.23
CA ALA A 71 14.38 3.03 12.33
C ALA A 71 14.40 1.74 13.15
N MET A 72 13.79 1.79 14.33
CA MET A 72 13.55 0.64 15.21
C MET A 72 12.04 0.38 15.30
N VAL A 73 11.64 -0.89 15.21
CA VAL A 73 10.25 -1.35 15.37
C VAL A 73 10.21 -2.39 16.50
N PRO A 74 9.27 -2.34 17.45
CA PRO A 74 9.14 -3.40 18.46
C PRO A 74 8.81 -4.74 17.79
N ALA A 75 9.43 -5.82 18.26
CA ALA A 75 9.05 -7.18 17.90
C ALA A 75 7.68 -7.48 18.52
N GLY A 76 6.66 -7.63 17.68
CA GLY A 76 5.31 -7.96 18.12
C GLY A 76 5.23 -9.39 18.64
N ASP A 77 4.39 -9.61 19.65
CA ASP A 77 4.08 -10.93 20.17
C ASP A 77 2.59 -11.29 19.98
N SER A 78 2.19 -12.44 20.53
CA SER A 78 0.80 -12.90 20.47
C SER A 78 -0.18 -11.99 21.21
N SER A 79 0.27 -11.20 22.20
CA SER A 79 -0.58 -10.26 22.93
C SER A 79 -0.90 -9.04 22.08
N ASP A 80 0.10 -8.48 21.37
CA ASP A 80 -0.11 -7.38 20.43
C ASP A 80 -1.03 -7.82 19.27
N LEU A 81 -0.87 -9.07 18.80
CA LEU A 81 -1.76 -9.65 17.80
C LEU A 81 -3.20 -9.79 18.30
N ALA A 82 -3.41 -10.23 19.54
CA ALA A 82 -4.76 -10.36 20.11
C ALA A 82 -5.46 -9.00 20.20
N VAL A 83 -4.73 -7.95 20.61
CA VAL A 83 -5.26 -6.57 20.64
C VAL A 83 -5.61 -6.09 19.23
N ALA A 84 -4.74 -6.34 18.25
CA ALA A 84 -4.99 -5.98 16.86
C ALA A 84 -6.22 -6.68 16.27
N VAL A 85 -6.39 -7.98 16.55
CA VAL A 85 -7.55 -8.76 16.09
C VAL A 85 -8.82 -8.28 16.76
N ALA A 86 -8.81 -8.01 18.08
CA ALA A 86 -9.98 -7.50 18.79
C ALA A 86 -10.44 -6.14 18.21
N ALA A 87 -9.51 -5.22 17.97
CA ALA A 87 -9.81 -3.95 17.31
C ALA A 87 -10.36 -4.14 15.89
N ALA A 88 -9.79 -5.08 15.12
CA ALA A 88 -10.24 -5.37 13.77
C ALA A 88 -11.67 -5.94 13.73
N VAL A 89 -12.07 -6.77 14.70
CA VAL A 89 -13.44 -7.31 14.79
C VAL A 89 -14.45 -6.17 15.00
N VAL A 90 -14.19 -5.27 15.94
CA VAL A 90 -15.06 -4.11 16.20
C VAL A 90 -15.17 -3.22 14.97
N ALA A 91 -14.04 -2.95 14.31
CA ALA A 91 -14.01 -2.15 13.09
C ALA A 91 -14.71 -2.85 11.91
N ALA A 92 -14.66 -4.18 11.84
CA ALA A 92 -15.27 -4.96 10.76
C ALA A 92 -16.80 -4.84 10.77
N GLU A 93 -17.44 -4.86 11.95
CA GLU A 93 -18.88 -4.64 12.07
C GLU A 93 -19.27 -3.24 11.58
N ALA A 94 -18.56 -2.22 12.05
CA ALA A 94 -18.78 -0.84 11.63
C ALA A 94 -18.51 -0.62 10.12
N TRP A 95 -17.54 -1.34 9.56
CA TRP A 95 -17.19 -1.27 8.13
C TRP A 95 -18.20 -2.02 7.24
N ALA A 96 -18.68 -3.18 7.69
CA ALA A 96 -19.71 -3.96 7.00
C ALA A 96 -21.01 -3.19 6.88
N GLY A 97 -21.39 -2.43 7.91
CA GLY A 97 -22.57 -1.55 7.90
C GLY A 97 -22.48 -0.34 6.96
N LEU A 98 -21.32 -0.05 6.37
CA LEU A 98 -21.19 1.01 5.36
C LEU A 98 -21.67 0.51 4.01
N GLY A 99 -22.49 1.28 3.30
CA GLY A 99 -22.86 0.96 1.93
C GLY A 99 -21.66 0.95 0.97
N GLY A 100 -21.76 0.22 -0.14
CA GLY A 100 -20.70 0.11 -1.15
C GLY A 100 -20.14 1.45 -1.64
N LEU A 101 -21.03 2.43 -1.84
CA LEU A 101 -20.66 3.80 -2.21
C LEU A 101 -19.74 4.46 -1.19
N GLN A 102 -20.03 4.34 0.11
CA GLN A 102 -19.23 4.94 1.17
C GLN A 102 -17.85 4.27 1.28
N ARG A 103 -17.79 2.94 1.15
CA ARG A 103 -16.53 2.19 1.14
C ARG A 103 -15.65 2.63 -0.02
N GLY A 104 -16.22 2.67 -1.23
CA GLY A 104 -15.52 3.10 -2.42
C GLY A 104 -15.04 4.56 -2.35
N GLN A 105 -15.83 5.48 -1.79
CA GLN A 105 -15.39 6.87 -1.57
C GLN A 105 -14.20 6.96 -0.60
N ARG A 106 -14.20 6.16 0.48
CA ARG A 106 -13.07 6.12 1.43
C ARG A 106 -11.79 5.61 0.76
N LEU A 107 -11.89 4.58 -0.08
CA LEU A 107 -10.75 4.07 -0.86
C LEU A 107 -10.25 5.08 -1.89
N THR A 108 -11.16 5.81 -2.57
CA THR A 108 -10.77 6.89 -3.49
C THR A 108 -10.07 8.04 -2.75
N ARG A 109 -10.52 8.41 -1.54
CA ARG A 109 -9.85 9.42 -0.71
C ARG A 109 -8.46 8.96 -0.28
N LEU A 110 -8.29 7.69 0.08
CA LEU A 110 -6.99 7.11 0.40
C LEU A 110 -6.04 7.19 -0.80
N ALA A 111 -6.50 6.82 -2.00
CA ALA A 111 -5.72 6.94 -3.22
C ALA A 111 -5.32 8.39 -3.52
N ALA A 112 -6.24 9.35 -3.36
CA ALA A 112 -5.97 10.77 -3.57
C ALA A 112 -4.92 11.31 -2.57
N ALA A 113 -5.00 10.93 -1.29
CA ALA A 113 -4.03 11.33 -0.27
C ALA A 113 -2.62 10.78 -0.56
N LEU A 114 -2.53 9.56 -1.08
CA LEU A 114 -1.27 8.92 -1.48
C LEU A 114 -0.65 9.56 -2.74
N GLU A 115 -1.48 10.04 -3.67
CA GLU A 115 -1.02 10.68 -4.91
C GLU A 115 -0.63 12.15 -4.72
N GLY A 116 -1.29 12.86 -3.80
CA GLY A 116 -0.99 14.24 -3.44
C GLY A 116 0.10 14.34 -2.37
N ASP A 117 -0.28 14.82 -1.20
CA ASP A 117 0.64 15.24 -0.12
C ASP A 117 1.61 14.13 0.34
N ARG A 118 1.20 12.87 0.27
CA ARG A 118 2.00 11.74 0.76
C ARG A 118 2.92 11.15 -0.31
N ARG A 119 2.82 11.53 -1.58
CA ARG A 119 3.56 10.94 -2.69
C ARG A 119 5.07 10.97 -2.47
N GLY A 120 5.62 12.16 -2.18
CA GLY A 120 7.06 12.34 -1.97
C GLY A 120 7.59 11.56 -0.76
N THR A 121 6.86 11.59 0.35
CA THR A 121 7.23 10.88 1.59
C THR A 121 7.17 9.37 1.39
N MET A 122 6.09 8.86 0.79
CA MET A 122 5.90 7.42 0.56
C MET A 122 6.94 6.87 -0.41
N GLY A 123 7.21 7.57 -1.52
CA GLY A 123 8.24 7.17 -2.48
C GLY A 123 9.63 7.12 -1.84
N ALA A 124 9.96 8.09 -1.00
CA ALA A 124 11.23 8.12 -0.28
C ALA A 124 11.38 6.97 0.71
N LEU A 125 10.34 6.67 1.51
CA LEU A 125 10.36 5.56 2.46
C LEU A 125 10.51 4.21 1.76
N LEU A 126 9.80 4.03 0.64
CA LEU A 126 9.91 2.82 -0.17
C LEU A 126 11.29 2.70 -0.84
N ALA A 127 11.89 3.81 -1.26
CA ALA A 127 13.24 3.82 -1.80
C ALA A 127 14.28 3.44 -0.73
N LEU A 128 14.15 3.97 0.50
CA LEU A 128 15.02 3.60 1.63
C LEU A 128 14.89 2.13 2.01
N ALA A 129 13.66 1.60 2.07
CA ALA A 129 13.41 0.22 2.45
C ALA A 129 13.80 -0.78 1.34
N GLY A 130 13.55 -0.44 0.09
CA GLY A 130 13.77 -1.31 -1.07
C GLY A 130 15.13 -1.15 -1.75
N GLY A 131 15.87 -0.09 -1.44
CA GLY A 131 17.13 0.26 -2.10
C GLY A 131 16.99 0.64 -3.56
N ARG A 132 15.75 0.84 -4.04
CA ARG A 132 15.46 1.21 -5.42
C ARG A 132 15.53 2.74 -5.57
N PRO A 133 15.91 3.24 -6.76
CA PRO A 133 15.87 4.68 -7.03
C PRO A 133 14.48 5.27 -6.83
N LEU A 134 14.42 6.54 -6.40
CA LEU A 134 13.17 7.23 -6.10
C LEU A 134 12.26 7.34 -7.34
N CYS A 135 12.82 7.62 -8.51
CA CYS A 135 12.06 7.72 -9.76
C CYS A 135 11.35 6.39 -10.10
N ARG A 136 12.05 5.27 -9.95
CA ARG A 136 11.51 3.92 -10.15
C ARG A 136 10.45 3.59 -9.10
N THR A 137 10.69 3.95 -7.86
CA THR A 137 9.76 3.70 -6.75
C THR A 137 8.45 4.48 -6.93
N LEU A 138 8.53 5.74 -7.34
CA LEU A 138 7.34 6.56 -7.62
C LEU A 138 6.59 6.06 -8.87
N GLY A 139 7.31 5.84 -9.97
CA GLY A 139 6.70 5.49 -11.26
C GLY A 139 6.23 4.04 -11.39
N ALA A 140 6.87 3.10 -10.70
CA ALA A 140 6.50 1.69 -10.75
C ALA A 140 5.70 1.27 -9.51
N ASP A 141 6.22 1.47 -8.30
CA ASP A 141 5.60 0.91 -7.10
C ASP A 141 4.36 1.72 -6.68
N LEU A 142 4.50 3.03 -6.53
CA LEU A 142 3.40 3.87 -6.06
C LEU A 142 2.27 3.97 -7.10
N ASP A 143 2.60 4.27 -8.35
CA ASP A 143 1.60 4.41 -9.41
C ASP A 143 0.86 3.10 -9.70
N LEU A 144 1.55 1.95 -9.66
CA LEU A 144 0.88 0.65 -9.77
C LEU A 144 -0.03 0.39 -8.56
N GLY A 145 0.47 0.62 -7.35
CA GLY A 145 -0.32 0.46 -6.12
C GLY A 145 -1.59 1.30 -6.12
N LEU A 146 -1.52 2.55 -6.58
CA LEU A 146 -2.68 3.43 -6.72
C LEU A 146 -3.71 2.89 -7.72
N ARG A 147 -3.27 2.33 -8.86
CA ARG A 147 -4.17 1.71 -9.84
C ARG A 147 -4.87 0.49 -9.25
N LEU A 148 -4.13 -0.35 -8.53
CA LEU A 148 -4.64 -1.55 -7.85
C LEU A 148 -5.63 -1.23 -6.74
N LEU A 149 -5.53 -0.04 -6.13
CA LEU A 149 -6.50 0.45 -5.14
C LEU A 149 -7.75 1.07 -5.79
N ARG A 150 -7.56 1.81 -6.90
CA ARG A 150 -8.65 2.52 -7.60
C ARG A 150 -9.63 1.59 -8.30
N ALA A 151 -9.15 0.53 -8.93
CA ALA A 151 -9.99 -0.43 -9.64
C ALA A 151 -11.08 -1.06 -8.72
N PRO A 152 -10.74 -1.66 -7.56
CA PRO A 152 -11.75 -2.20 -6.64
C PRO A 152 -12.55 -1.09 -5.95
N ALA A 153 -12.00 0.12 -5.76
CA ALA A 153 -12.76 1.25 -5.23
C ALA A 153 -13.92 1.65 -6.16
N GLY A 154 -13.69 1.70 -7.48
CA GLY A 154 -14.74 1.93 -8.46
C GLY A 154 -15.79 0.82 -8.46
N GLY A 155 -15.34 -0.45 -8.39
CA GLY A 155 -16.23 -1.60 -8.27
C GLY A 155 -17.14 -1.53 -7.04
N ALA A 156 -16.60 -1.12 -5.89
CA ALA A 156 -17.39 -0.95 -4.66
C ALA A 156 -18.47 0.15 -4.78
N GLN A 157 -18.20 1.24 -5.52
CA GLN A 157 -19.18 2.32 -5.69
C GLN A 157 -20.31 1.94 -6.64
N LEU A 158 -19.99 1.22 -7.71
CA LEU A 158 -20.94 0.85 -8.75
C LEU A 158 -21.78 -0.37 -8.38
N GLY A 159 -21.32 -1.17 -7.41
CA GLY A 159 -21.93 -2.47 -7.12
C GLY A 159 -21.45 -3.47 -8.17
N PRO A 160 -20.59 -4.43 -7.81
CA PRO A 160 -20.16 -5.45 -8.76
C PRO A 160 -21.35 -6.37 -9.09
N PRO A 161 -21.78 -6.47 -10.37
CA PRO A 161 -22.91 -7.30 -10.76
C PRO A 161 -22.64 -8.78 -10.47
N GLY A 162 -23.63 -9.50 -9.94
CA GLY A 162 -23.49 -10.93 -9.59
C GLY A 162 -22.88 -11.21 -8.21
N LEU A 163 -22.65 -10.16 -7.41
CA LEU A 163 -22.36 -10.28 -5.98
C LEU A 163 -23.59 -9.95 -5.12
N GLU A 164 -24.80 -10.04 -5.70
CA GLU A 164 -26.07 -9.97 -4.96
C GLU A 164 -26.06 -11.00 -3.82
N GLY A 165 -26.31 -10.55 -2.58
CA GLY A 165 -26.42 -11.45 -1.42
C GLY A 165 -25.10 -11.99 -0.86
N TRP A 166 -23.94 -11.53 -1.36
CA TRP A 166 -22.65 -11.88 -0.77
C TRP A 166 -22.43 -11.13 0.55
N THR A 167 -22.03 -11.90 1.57
CA THR A 167 -21.70 -11.36 2.89
C THR A 167 -20.18 -11.30 3.07
N PRO A 168 -19.67 -10.29 3.81
CA PRO A 168 -18.26 -10.20 4.12
C PRO A 168 -17.84 -11.38 5.02
N LEU A 169 -16.67 -11.96 4.73
CA LEU A 169 -16.08 -13.03 5.55
C LEU A 169 -15.65 -12.56 6.96
N GLY A 170 -15.58 -11.24 7.18
CA GLY A 170 -15.12 -10.63 8.42
C GLY A 170 -13.65 -10.22 8.39
N VAL A 171 -12.89 -10.58 9.42
CA VAL A 171 -11.49 -10.15 9.58
C VAL A 171 -10.55 -11.06 8.79
N VAL A 172 -9.69 -10.47 7.97
CA VAL A 172 -8.69 -11.19 7.17
C VAL A 172 -7.28 -10.77 7.56
N ALA A 173 -6.45 -11.74 7.93
CA ALA A 173 -5.02 -11.51 8.18
C ALA A 173 -4.24 -11.58 6.86
N VAL A 174 -3.44 -10.54 6.58
CA VAL A 174 -2.59 -10.46 5.39
C VAL A 174 -1.13 -10.56 5.78
N VAL A 175 -0.48 -11.65 5.35
CA VAL A 175 0.97 -11.84 5.50
C VAL A 175 1.65 -11.54 4.18
N LEU A 176 2.67 -10.70 4.21
CA LEU A 176 3.48 -10.34 3.04
C LEU A 176 4.90 -10.89 3.21
N GLY A 177 5.48 -11.39 2.11
CA GLY A 177 6.89 -11.76 2.05
C GLY A 177 7.81 -10.53 1.85
N SER A 178 9.12 -10.77 1.99
CA SER A 178 10.28 -9.85 1.82
C SER A 178 10.10 -8.64 0.86
N PRO A 179 10.85 -7.54 1.08
CA PRO A 179 10.49 -6.39 1.91
C PRO A 179 9.45 -5.44 1.25
N CYS A 180 8.58 -4.87 2.07
CA CYS A 180 7.82 -3.61 1.88
C CYS A 180 7.36 -3.27 0.44
N SER A 181 6.80 -4.20 -0.31
CA SER A 181 6.20 -3.87 -1.61
C SER A 181 4.81 -3.27 -1.39
N LEU A 182 4.72 -1.93 -1.48
CA LEU A 182 3.44 -1.22 -1.49
C LEU A 182 2.45 -1.81 -2.53
N PRO A 183 2.86 -2.18 -3.76
CA PRO A 183 1.96 -2.83 -4.71
C PRO A 183 1.34 -4.12 -4.20
N ALA A 184 2.10 -5.03 -3.58
CA ALA A 184 1.55 -6.29 -3.10
C ALA A 184 0.61 -6.10 -1.90
N LEU A 185 0.89 -5.09 -1.06
CA LEU A 185 -0.01 -4.70 0.02
C LEU A 185 -1.33 -4.18 -0.56
N LEU A 186 -1.28 -3.20 -1.48
CA LEU A 186 -2.48 -2.59 -2.06
C LEU A 186 -3.25 -3.54 -2.96
N TRP A 187 -2.57 -4.47 -3.63
CA TRP A 187 -3.20 -5.58 -4.37
C TRP A 187 -4.12 -6.42 -3.48
N LYS A 188 -3.70 -6.71 -2.25
CA LYS A 188 -4.50 -7.50 -1.30
C LYS A 188 -5.54 -6.63 -0.58
N LEU A 189 -5.15 -5.44 -0.12
CA LEU A 189 -6.04 -4.55 0.63
C LEU A 189 -7.19 -3.99 -0.22
N GLY A 190 -6.93 -3.65 -1.49
CA GLY A 190 -7.93 -3.07 -2.39
C GLY A 190 -9.23 -3.89 -2.47
N PRO A 191 -9.18 -5.16 -2.91
CA PRO A 191 -10.37 -6.01 -2.96
C PRO A 191 -10.92 -6.33 -1.56
N LEU A 192 -10.07 -6.58 -0.55
CA LEU A 192 -10.54 -6.89 0.81
C LEU A 192 -11.38 -5.76 1.42
N LEU A 193 -11.03 -4.50 1.16
CA LEU A 193 -11.78 -3.36 1.68
C LEU A 193 -12.97 -2.96 0.81
N ALA A 194 -12.93 -3.28 -0.48
CA ALA A 194 -14.02 -3.03 -1.42
C ALA A 194 -15.19 -4.02 -1.23
N MET A 195 -14.87 -5.27 -0.95
CA MET A 195 -15.82 -6.36 -0.76
C MET A 195 -16.44 -6.25 0.64
N GLY A 196 -17.72 -5.91 0.70
CA GLY A 196 -18.51 -5.87 1.92
C GLY A 196 -19.95 -6.25 1.61
N GLU A 197 -20.82 -6.24 2.61
CA GLU A 197 -22.24 -6.55 2.37
C GLU A 197 -22.80 -5.59 1.32
N TRP A 198 -23.52 -6.16 0.35
CA TRP A 198 -24.22 -5.42 -0.68
C TRP A 198 -25.68 -5.84 -0.67
N SER A 199 -26.50 -5.03 0.00
CA SER A 199 -27.97 -5.10 -0.05
C SER A 199 -28.46 -4.31 -1.27
N GLY A 200 -28.14 -4.80 -2.48
CA GLY A 200 -28.64 -4.23 -3.72
C GLY A 200 -29.81 -5.05 -4.23
N GLU A 201 -31.02 -4.59 -3.96
CA GLU A 201 -32.17 -4.87 -4.81
C GLU A 201 -32.03 -3.95 -6.04
N ASP A 202 -32.31 -4.50 -7.24
CA ASP A 202 -32.50 -3.82 -8.54
C ASP A 202 -31.41 -3.98 -9.65
N THR A 203 -31.73 -4.92 -10.56
CA THR A 203 -31.66 -4.88 -12.05
C THR A 203 -30.33 -4.82 -12.84
N TRP A 204 -30.07 -5.94 -13.55
CA TRP A 204 -29.73 -6.12 -14.98
C TRP A 204 -28.54 -5.35 -15.62
N GLY A 205 -27.51 -6.08 -16.06
CA GLY A 205 -26.55 -5.64 -17.10
C GLY A 205 -25.25 -6.48 -17.20
N PRO A 206 -24.68 -6.72 -18.40
CA PRO A 206 -24.04 -7.98 -18.77
C PRO A 206 -22.51 -8.00 -18.62
N TRP A 207 -21.97 -8.92 -17.81
CA TRP A 207 -20.53 -9.22 -17.77
C TRP A 207 -20.27 -10.73 -17.76
N GLY A 208 -20.24 -11.31 -18.97
CA GLY A 208 -19.72 -12.65 -19.26
C GLY A 208 -18.18 -12.73 -19.28
N GLN A 209 -17.47 -12.00 -18.40
CA GLN A 209 -16.00 -12.05 -18.32
C GLN A 209 -15.45 -12.66 -17.03
N LEU A 210 -16.26 -12.79 -15.97
CA LEU A 210 -15.83 -13.47 -14.74
C LEU A 210 -15.99 -14.99 -14.81
N GLU A 211 -16.79 -15.50 -15.75
CA GLU A 211 -16.90 -16.94 -16.01
C GLU A 211 -15.62 -17.52 -16.62
N THR A 212 -14.78 -16.69 -17.26
CA THR A 212 -13.47 -17.08 -17.82
C THR A 212 -12.42 -17.38 -16.74
N LEU A 213 -12.52 -16.75 -15.56
CA LEU A 213 -11.61 -17.05 -14.45
C LEU A 213 -12.01 -18.32 -13.69
N ARG A 214 -13.28 -18.76 -13.82
CA ARG A 214 -13.73 -20.06 -13.31
C ARG A 214 -13.27 -21.22 -14.22
N THR A 215 -13.24 -21.03 -15.54
CA THR A 215 -12.77 -22.06 -16.48
C THR A 215 -11.25 -22.21 -16.54
N LEU A 216 -10.48 -21.19 -16.15
CA LEU A 216 -9.02 -21.27 -16.05
C LEU A 216 -8.50 -21.83 -14.71
N GLY A 217 -9.41 -22.05 -13.75
CA GLY A 217 -9.08 -22.46 -12.39
C GLY A 217 -9.41 -23.92 -12.04
N ASP A 218 -9.82 -24.74 -13.01
CA ASP A 218 -10.11 -26.16 -12.78
C ASP A 218 -8.93 -27.03 -13.27
N PRO A 219 -8.00 -27.46 -12.39
CA PRO A 219 -7.00 -28.46 -12.72
C PRO A 219 -7.64 -29.85 -12.58
N GLY A 220 -8.46 -30.22 -13.55
CA GLY A 220 -9.13 -31.51 -13.54
C GLY A 220 -10.01 -31.71 -14.74
N ASP A 221 -9.40 -31.99 -15.90
CA ASP A 221 -9.89 -33.02 -16.82
C ASP A 221 -8.88 -33.20 -17.97
N ASN A 222 -8.01 -34.19 -17.79
CA ASN A 222 -7.30 -34.86 -18.86
C ASN A 222 -8.29 -35.77 -19.60
N CYS A 223 -8.60 -35.41 -20.85
CA CYS A 223 -8.77 -36.36 -21.96
C CYS A 223 -8.00 -35.79 -23.16
#